data_AF-A0A950GQP7-F1
#
_entry.id   AF-A0A950GQP7-F1
#
_cell.length_a   1.000
_cell.length_b   1.000
_cell.length_c   1.000
_cell.angle_alpha   90.00
_cell.angle_beta   90.00
_cell.angle_gamma   90.00
#
_symmetry.space_group_name_H-M   'P 1'
#
loop_
_entity.id
_entity.type
_entity.pdbx_description
1 polymer ?
#
loop_
_entity_poly.entity_id
_entity_poly.type
_entity_poly.pdbx_seq_one_letter_code
_entity_poly.pdbx_strand_id
1 'polypeptide(L)'
;MSTRAILTSRFFVVPAIAIATLIAWNLYVAAHAHGEVSGKVVRADGAPARGATVILYERNLTSHFLEKTRTTTDAAGEFRFKDNRSHQIRLDTIGPDGRQGQPRILRLWFAAQDVDLRRPLVVSPSKN
;
A
#
# COMPACT_ATOMS: atom_id res chain seq x y z
N MET A 1 -31.34 -18.69 36.35
CA MET A 1 -29.98 -18.86 35.78
C MET A 1 -29.10 -17.75 36.31
N SER A 2 -27.95 -18.06 36.90
CA SER A 2 -26.99 -17.07 37.39
C SER A 2 -26.34 -16.33 36.21
N THR A 3 -26.24 -15.00 36.28
CA THR A 3 -25.59 -14.16 35.25
C THR A 3 -24.15 -14.61 34.95
N ARG A 4 -23.43 -15.14 35.94
CA ARG A 4 -22.10 -15.72 35.77
C ARG A 4 -22.08 -16.94 34.85
N ALA A 5 -23.11 -17.80 34.89
CA ALA A 5 -23.19 -19.00 34.06
C ALA A 5 -23.49 -18.68 32.59
N ILE A 6 -24.17 -17.56 32.33
CA ILE A 6 -24.42 -17.06 30.97
C ILE A 6 -23.14 -16.46 30.39
N LEU A 7 -22.41 -15.67 31.18
CA LEU A 7 -21.18 -14.98 30.74
C LEU A 7 -20.00 -15.92 30.43
N THR A 8 -19.96 -17.12 31.01
CA THR A 8 -18.95 -18.16 30.70
C THR A 8 -19.44 -19.23 29.72
N SER A 9 -20.71 -19.21 29.33
CA SER A 9 -21.23 -20.14 28.32
C SER A 9 -20.56 -19.89 26.98
N ARG A 10 -20.13 -20.95 26.29
CA ARG A 10 -19.58 -20.86 24.92
C ARG A 10 -20.53 -20.16 23.94
N PHE A 11 -21.84 -20.29 24.16
CA PHE A 11 -22.87 -19.64 23.35
C PHE A 11 -22.90 -18.12 23.54
N PHE A 12 -22.30 -17.60 24.61
CA PHE A 12 -22.11 -16.17 24.81
C PHE A 12 -20.68 -15.74 24.46
N VAL A 13 -19.68 -16.46 24.96
CA VAL A 13 -18.26 -16.12 24.81
C VAL A 13 -17.83 -16.13 23.34
N VAL A 14 -18.20 -17.14 22.55
CA VAL A 14 -17.77 -17.24 21.15
C VAL A 14 -18.37 -16.12 20.30
N PRO A 15 -19.70 -15.84 20.34
CA PRO A 15 -20.25 -14.68 19.65
C PRO A 15 -19.69 -13.36 20.16
N ALA A 16 -19.46 -13.20 21.46
CA ALA A 16 -18.88 -11.98 22.01
C ALA A 16 -17.45 -11.72 21.47
N ILE A 17 -16.61 -12.75 21.39
CA ILE A 17 -15.27 -12.66 20.80
C ILE A 17 -15.36 -12.33 19.30
N ALA A 18 -16.28 -12.97 18.57
CA ALA A 18 -16.48 -12.69 17.15
C ALA A 18 -16.88 -11.22 16.92
N ILE A 19 -17.83 -10.69 17.70
CA ILE A 19 -18.24 -9.29 17.67
C ILE A 19 -17.05 -8.37 18.01
N ALA A 20 -16.32 -8.67 19.09
CA ALA A 20 -15.15 -7.89 19.49
C ALA A 20 -14.08 -7.85 18.39
N THR A 21 -13.87 -8.97 17.69
CA THR A 21 -12.92 -9.06 16.56
C THR A 21 -13.38 -8.21 15.38
N LEU A 22 -14.66 -8.25 15.03
CA LEU A 22 -15.22 -7.41 13.97
C LEU A 22 -15.10 -5.92 14.30
N ILE A 23 -15.38 -5.54 15.54
CA ILE A 23 -15.21 -4.15 16.00
C ILE A 23 -13.74 -3.74 15.89
N ALA A 24 -12.83 -4.55 16.45
CA ALA A 24 -11.40 -4.28 16.39
C ALA A 24 -10.88 -4.15 14.95
N TRP A 25 -11.35 -5.03 14.04
CA TRP A 25 -11.01 -4.97 12.63
C TRP A 25 -11.49 -3.67 11.96
N ASN A 26 -12.75 -3.27 12.17
CA ASN A 26 -13.28 -2.04 11.59
C ASN A 26 -12.57 -0.80 12.12
N LEU A 27 -12.25 -0.76 13.42
CA LEU A 27 -11.45 0.31 14.01
C LEU A 27 -10.04 0.36 13.40
N TYR A 28 -9.40 -0.79 13.21
CA TYR A 28 -8.10 -0.87 12.55
C TYR A 28 -8.16 -0.33 11.12
N VAL A 29 -9.16 -0.74 10.33
CA VAL A 29 -9.35 -0.24 8.96
C VAL A 29 -9.55 1.27 8.96
N ALA A 30 -10.45 1.79 9.81
CA ALA A 30 -10.72 3.22 9.89
C ALA A 30 -9.45 4.04 10.22
N ALA A 31 -8.54 3.50 11.02
CA ALA A 31 -7.29 4.14 11.39
C ALA A 31 -6.16 4.02 10.35
N HIS A 32 -6.31 3.22 9.28
CA HIS A 32 -5.25 2.94 8.29
C HIS A 32 -5.74 3.03 6.85
N ALA A 33 -6.90 3.65 6.61
CA ALA A 33 -7.53 3.76 5.29
C ALA A 33 -7.41 5.18 4.70
N HIS A 34 -6.29 5.88 4.93
CA HIS A 34 -6.09 7.25 4.44
C HIS A 34 -5.65 7.29 2.97
N GLY A 35 -5.25 6.15 2.40
CA GLY A 35 -4.84 6.02 1.00
C GLY A 35 -3.42 6.49 0.75
N GLU A 36 -2.55 6.45 1.75
CA GLU A 36 -1.17 6.85 1.62
C GLU A 36 -0.29 5.73 1.06
N VAL A 37 0.45 6.01 -0.02
CA VAL A 37 1.42 5.07 -0.59
C VAL A 37 2.78 5.74 -0.63
N SER A 38 3.71 5.24 0.16
CA SER A 38 5.04 5.82 0.32
C SER A 38 6.13 4.78 0.16
N GLY A 39 7.35 5.22 -0.16
CA GLY A 39 8.49 4.34 -0.25
C GLY A 39 9.72 5.02 -0.82
N LYS A 40 10.71 4.20 -1.17
CA LYS A 40 12.00 4.64 -1.72
C LYS A 40 12.22 4.09 -3.12
N VAL A 41 12.84 4.89 -3.97
CA VAL A 41 13.38 4.46 -5.26
C VAL A 41 14.90 4.53 -5.19
N VAL A 42 15.54 3.43 -5.55
CA VAL A 42 17.00 3.30 -5.61
C VAL A 42 17.44 2.92 -7.01
N ARG A 43 18.69 3.24 -7.34
CA ARG A 43 19.37 2.73 -8.52
C ARG A 43 19.87 1.30 -8.25
N ALA A 44 20.36 0.63 -9.28
CA ALA A 44 20.87 -0.74 -9.17
C ALA A 44 22.08 -0.88 -8.22
N ASP A 45 22.84 0.20 -8.00
CA ASP A 45 23.96 0.26 -7.05
C ASP A 45 23.49 0.48 -5.59
N GLY A 46 22.19 0.62 -5.36
CA GLY A 46 21.60 0.90 -4.05
C GLY A 46 21.57 2.39 -3.66
N ALA A 47 22.10 3.28 -4.50
CA ALA A 47 22.05 4.72 -4.24
C ALA A 47 20.63 5.29 -4.44
N PRO A 48 20.23 6.32 -3.69
CA PRO A 48 18.96 7.01 -3.90
C PRO A 48 18.79 7.55 -5.33
N ALA A 49 17.66 7.25 -5.95
CA ALA A 49 17.35 7.70 -7.30
C ALA A 49 16.64 9.05 -7.30
N ARG A 50 17.35 10.13 -6.95
CA ARG A 50 16.80 11.50 -6.95
C ARG A 50 16.19 11.89 -8.30
N GLY A 51 14.99 12.47 -8.27
CA GLY A 51 14.30 12.97 -9.46
C GLY A 51 13.70 11.88 -10.35
N ALA A 52 13.71 10.61 -9.93
CA ALA A 52 12.95 9.57 -10.59
C ALA A 52 11.45 9.85 -10.46
N THR A 53 10.70 9.63 -11.55
CA THR A 53 9.24 9.70 -11.57
C THR A 53 8.66 8.36 -11.16
N VAL A 54 7.72 8.36 -10.22
CA VAL A 54 6.92 7.19 -9.84
C VAL A 54 5.50 7.42 -10.35
N ILE A 55 4.93 6.42 -11.01
CA ILE A 55 3.58 6.47 -11.54
C ILE A 55 2.74 5.43 -10.81
N LEU A 56 1.61 5.86 -10.25
CA LEU A 56 0.64 5.01 -9.60
C LEU A 56 -0.50 4.72 -10.58
N TYR A 57 -0.69 3.44 -10.86
CA TYR A 57 -1.82 2.92 -11.60
C TYR A 57 -2.80 2.25 -10.65
N GLU A 58 -4.09 2.48 -10.88
CA GLU A 58 -5.16 1.77 -10.20
C GLU A 58 -5.83 0.76 -11.14
N ARG A 59 -6.25 -0.38 -10.58
CA ARG A 59 -7.00 -1.37 -11.34
C ARG A 59 -8.44 -0.89 -11.53
N ASN A 60 -8.88 -0.74 -12.77
CA ASN A 60 -10.27 -0.44 -13.11
C ASN A 60 -11.10 -1.76 -13.26
N LEU A 61 -12.42 -1.64 -13.21
CA LEU A 61 -13.40 -2.73 -13.34
C LEU A 61 -13.23 -3.51 -14.65
N THR A 62 -12.82 -2.85 -15.74
CA THR A 62 -12.52 -3.49 -17.03
C THR A 62 -11.15 -4.17 -17.07
N SER A 63 -10.56 -4.49 -15.92
CA SER A 63 -9.27 -5.17 -15.75
C SER A 63 -8.04 -4.48 -16.36
N HIS A 64 -8.15 -3.20 -16.71
CA HIS A 64 -7.03 -2.37 -17.17
C HIS A 64 -6.48 -1.53 -16.01
N PHE A 65 -5.15 -1.37 -15.97
CA PHE A 65 -4.48 -0.44 -15.08
C PHE A 65 -4.51 0.95 -15.72
N LEU A 66 -5.19 1.90 -15.07
CA LEU A 66 -5.23 3.29 -15.51
C LEU A 66 -4.28 4.11 -14.65
N GLU A 67 -3.52 5.01 -15.30
CA GLU A 67 -2.69 5.96 -14.58
C GLU A 67 -3.61 6.86 -13.76
N LYS A 68 -3.38 6.87 -12.45
CA LYS A 68 -4.10 7.74 -11.52
C LYS A 68 -3.34 9.04 -11.29
N THR A 69 -2.06 8.91 -10.97
CA THR A 69 -1.21 10.05 -10.60
C THR A 69 0.27 9.68 -10.72
N ARG A 70 1.13 10.69 -10.71
CA ARG A 70 2.59 10.55 -10.73
C ARG A 70 3.23 11.56 -9.79
N THR A 71 4.39 11.20 -9.24
CA THR A 71 5.19 12.06 -8.36
C THR A 71 6.67 11.90 -8.67
N THR A 72 7.49 12.84 -8.22
CA THR A 72 8.95 12.77 -8.33
C THR A 72 9.57 12.50 -6.96
N THR A 73 10.66 11.75 -6.98
CA THR A 73 11.43 11.41 -5.78
C THR A 73 12.34 12.56 -5.34
N ASP A 74 12.51 12.70 -4.04
CA ASP A 74 13.38 13.71 -3.44
C ASP A 74 14.87 13.34 -3.45
N ALA A 75 15.70 14.09 -2.74
CA ALA A 75 17.14 13.83 -2.64
C ALA A 75 17.49 12.49 -1.95
N ALA A 76 16.62 11.99 -1.07
CA ALA A 76 16.74 10.69 -0.42
C ALA A 76 16.09 9.55 -1.24
N GLY A 77 15.57 9.86 -2.43
CA GLY A 77 14.85 8.90 -3.28
C GLY A 77 13.46 8.56 -2.77
N GLU A 78 12.93 9.33 -1.82
CA GLU A 78 11.62 9.10 -1.20
C GLU A 78 10.50 9.63 -2.09
N PHE A 79 9.38 8.91 -2.13
CA PHE A 79 8.15 9.33 -2.79
C PHE A 79 6.94 9.10 -1.89
N ARG A 80 5.87 9.85 -2.15
CA ARG A 80 4.61 9.75 -1.42
C ARG A 80 3.44 10.09 -2.34
N PHE A 81 2.42 9.25 -2.29
CA PHE A 81 1.09 9.49 -2.87
C PHE A 81 0.07 9.58 -1.74
N LYS A 82 -0.98 10.34 -1.99
CA LYS A 82 -2.17 10.45 -1.14
C LYS A 82 -3.40 10.02 -1.94
N ASP A 83 -4.50 9.79 -1.23
CA ASP A 83 -5.82 9.54 -1.82
C ASP A 83 -5.91 8.30 -2.75
N ASN A 84 -5.08 7.27 -2.51
CA ASN A 84 -5.32 5.96 -3.10
C ASN A 84 -6.63 5.37 -2.54
N ARG A 85 -7.59 5.03 -3.40
CA ARG A 85 -8.86 4.40 -3.01
C ARG A 85 -8.96 2.95 -3.45
N SER A 86 -7.96 2.44 -4.18
CA SER A 86 -7.95 1.07 -4.67
C SER A 86 -7.36 0.11 -3.64
N HIS A 87 -7.78 -1.15 -3.69
CA HIS A 87 -7.17 -2.28 -2.96
C HIS A 87 -6.08 -2.99 -3.78
N GLN A 88 -5.92 -2.64 -5.06
CA GLN A 88 -4.90 -3.18 -5.94
C GLN A 88 -4.32 -2.06 -6.80
N ILE A 89 -3.02 -1.82 -6.67
CA ILE A 89 -2.29 -0.76 -7.38
C ILE A 89 -1.06 -1.34 -8.08
N ARG A 90 -0.57 -0.64 -9.09
CA ARG A 90 0.70 -0.91 -9.74
C ARG A 90 1.55 0.35 -9.69
N LEU A 91 2.81 0.19 -9.33
CA LEU A 91 3.79 1.27 -9.30
C LEU A 91 4.81 1.02 -10.39
N ASP A 92 4.91 1.96 -11.31
CA ASP A 92 5.98 1.99 -12.30
C ASP A 92 6.94 3.13 -11.94
N THR A 93 8.20 2.97 -12.31
CA THR A 93 9.26 3.95 -12.03
C THR A 93 9.96 4.31 -13.32
N ILE A 94 10.29 5.59 -13.47
CA ILE A 94 11.07 6.12 -14.57
C ILE A 94 12.23 6.89 -13.95
N GLY A 95 13.46 6.46 -14.22
CA GLY A 95 14.67 7.14 -13.77
C GLY A 95 14.79 8.55 -14.36
N PRO A 96 15.65 9.40 -13.78
CA PRO A 96 15.91 10.74 -14.32
C PRO A 96 16.50 10.71 -15.74
N ASP A 97 17.07 9.58 -16.16
CA ASP A 97 17.56 9.31 -17.52
C ASP A 97 16.46 8.79 -18.47
N GLY A 98 15.20 8.75 -18.02
CA GLY A 98 14.05 8.27 -18.80
C GLY A 98 13.90 6.75 -18.83
N ARG A 99 14.76 5.98 -18.17
CA ARG A 99 14.69 4.51 -18.17
C ARG A 99 13.63 3.99 -17.21
N GLN A 100 12.88 2.99 -17.66
CA GLN A 100 11.87 2.35 -16.83
C GLN A 100 12.52 1.36 -15.85
N GLY A 101 12.06 1.39 -14.60
CA GLY A 101 12.33 0.36 -13.60
C GLY A 101 11.32 -0.78 -13.69
N GLN A 102 11.47 -1.77 -12.81
CA GLN A 102 10.56 -2.91 -12.79
C GLN A 102 9.21 -2.50 -12.19
N PRO A 103 8.09 -2.75 -12.91
CA PRO A 103 6.75 -2.57 -12.38
C PRO A 103 6.52 -3.39 -11.11
N ARG A 104 5.85 -2.81 -10.12
CA ARG A 104 5.46 -3.53 -8.90
C ARG A 104 3.96 -3.47 -8.68
N ILE A 105 3.32 -4.63 -8.70
CA ILE A 105 1.91 -4.77 -8.33
C ILE A 105 1.82 -4.99 -6.82
N LEU A 106 0.96 -4.22 -6.16
CA LEU A 106 0.69 -4.30 -4.74
C LEU A 106 -0.78 -4.63 -4.53
N ARG A 107 -1.02 -5.68 -3.74
CA ARG A 107 -2.35 -6.04 -3.27
C ARG A 107 -2.44 -5.67 -1.80
N LEU A 108 -3.34 -4.74 -1.51
CA LEU A 108 -3.63 -4.26 -0.18
C LEU A 108 -4.68 -5.17 0.47
N TRP A 109 -4.72 -5.17 1.79
CA TRP A 109 -5.70 -5.94 2.58
C TRP A 109 -7.10 -5.37 2.46
N PHE A 110 -7.21 -4.06 2.29
CA PHE A 110 -8.47 -3.33 2.12
C PHE A 110 -8.25 -2.10 1.24
N ALA A 111 -9.36 -1.50 0.80
CA ALA A 111 -9.33 -0.29 -0.01
C ALA A 111 -8.73 0.88 0.78
N ALA A 112 -7.93 1.71 0.10
CA ALA A 112 -7.26 2.86 0.70
C ALA A 112 -6.28 2.55 1.83
N GLN A 113 -5.82 1.30 1.96
CA GLN A 113 -4.83 0.96 2.98
C GLN A 113 -3.55 1.81 2.81
N ASP A 114 -3.08 2.38 3.92
CA ASP A 114 -1.78 3.03 4.00
C ASP A 114 -0.66 2.00 3.90
N VAL A 115 0.33 2.31 3.07
CA VAL A 115 1.47 1.42 2.83
C VAL A 115 2.77 2.20 2.71
N ASP A 116 3.76 1.74 3.47
CA ASP A 116 5.17 2.09 3.30
C ASP A 116 5.91 0.88 2.71
N LEU A 117 6.54 1.10 1.55
CA LEU A 117 7.27 0.05 0.85
C LEU A 117 8.56 -0.31 1.58
N ARG A 118 8.49 -1.40 2.36
CA ARG A 118 9.66 -2.01 3.03
C ARG A 118 10.82 -2.31 2.08
N ARG A 119 10.52 -2.69 0.84
CA ARG A 119 11.53 -2.92 -0.20
C ARG A 119 11.51 -1.75 -1.18
N PRO A 120 12.64 -1.11 -1.45
CA PRO A 120 12.67 -0.01 -2.41
C PRO A 120 12.31 -0.50 -3.82
N LEU A 121 11.80 0.41 -4.64
CA LEU A 121 11.66 0.23 -6.08
C LEU A 121 13.04 0.45 -6.71
N VAL A 122 13.36 -0.31 -7.76
CA VAL A 122 14.68 -0.25 -8.40
C VAL A 122 14.51 0.26 -9.83
N VAL A 123 15.23 1.32 -10.18
CA VAL A 123 15.40 1.75 -11.58
C VAL A 123 16.58 1.01 -12.21
N SER A 124 16.41 0.55 -13.45
CA SER A 124 17.42 -0.23 -14.17
C SER A 124 18.73 0.55 -14.31
N PRO A 125 19.91 -0.10 -14.21
CA PRO A 125 21.19 0.57 -14.41
C PRO A 125 21.38 0.99 -15.87
N SER A 126 22.17 2.04 -16.09
CA SER A 126 22.72 2.34 -17.41
C SER A 126 23.57 1.17 -17.88
N LYS A 127 23.18 0.53 -18.99
CA LYS A 127 24.12 -0.31 -19.75
C LYS A 127 25.14 0.64 -20.38
N ASN A 128 26.40 0.56 -19.96
CA ASN A 128 27.52 1.05 -20.78
C ASN A 128 27.66 0.19 -22.02
#